data_AF-A0A2D3VPY6-F1
#
_entry.id   AF-A0A2D3VPY6-F1
#
_cell.length_a   1.000
_cell.length_b   1.000
_cell.length_c   1.000
_cell.angle_alpha   90.00
_cell.angle_beta   90.00
_cell.angle_gamma   90.00
#
_symmetry.space_group_name_H-M   'P 1'
#
loop_
_entity.id
_entity.type
_entity.pdbx_description
1 polymer ?
#
loop_
_entity_poly.entity_id
_entity_poly.type
_entity_poly.pdbx_seq_one_letter_code
_entity_poly.pdbx_strand_id
1 'polypeptide(L)'
;TLKTITYSRARTRINEVPKIDVYVENEKIDTIECQNFTAQKGRVFDVDMRGILYDVPNEYLDKSDKIVFKDAKNDNVLPEAFVSVFSRDDEKYDELSFVRSLEEPIDEEKLKEFSFKDAIGLLGTEKNLEDKDFVYFVKLLEQQKYGVPFVIFCFNAAQKQKAKEIYGEEVEIVFPKNIEDIMKNVSIFLYAKTSKEGAFKTDLLTREKLLQHAPKTFVLDLEDKIEEDAFVNKITLPRADKEVEFSKSIISQILQGHEKFNEYKFMSSLAFIDEEKIKDLYCPNAIGFLATEENLADEDFVGYIKELMERFPDVELKGFCFDERQIVLAKNLFKKVQLTVVKDIYSLSREIEFFIWTLFGKVDLKIQAILTRKNDHILGMFCHLNEPLKAKNITLREYEEKLKELNYITYTNPTKLGFTSEQTNKYGHSHHLLVFNDIFQILTFKSIDLNQNAFEFHNFDILKYVLKNNTFKNYLIRLYNATTK
;
A
#
# COMPACT_ATOMS: atom_id res chain seq x y z
N THR A 1 -0.14 -23.79 -41.97
CA THR A 1 -1.43 -24.40 -41.59
C THR A 1 -1.20 -25.21 -40.34
N LEU A 2 -1.88 -24.92 -39.23
CA LEU A 2 -1.94 -25.87 -38.12
C LEU A 2 -3.22 -25.74 -37.29
N LYS A 3 -3.64 -26.89 -36.78
CA LYS A 3 -4.86 -27.15 -36.03
C LYS A 3 -4.53 -27.35 -34.55
N THR A 4 -5.48 -26.99 -33.71
CA THR A 4 -5.52 -27.03 -32.23
C THR A 4 -5.87 -28.40 -31.63
N ILE A 5 -5.42 -28.70 -30.38
CA ILE A 5 -6.20 -29.43 -29.34
C ILE A 5 -5.83 -28.97 -27.91
N THR A 6 -6.85 -28.83 -27.05
CA THR A 6 -6.85 -28.56 -25.60
C THR A 6 -6.65 -29.79 -24.69
N TYR A 7 -6.09 -29.52 -23.49
CA TYR A 7 -5.75 -30.38 -22.32
C TYR A 7 -6.27 -31.83 -22.20
N SER A 8 -5.38 -32.70 -21.72
CA SER A 8 -5.74 -33.92 -20.97
C SER A 8 -5.31 -33.83 -19.49
N ARG A 9 -6.14 -34.38 -18.60
CA ARG A 9 -6.04 -34.37 -17.11
C ARG A 9 -4.92 -35.27 -16.52
N ALA A 10 -3.87 -35.60 -17.26
CA ALA A 10 -2.90 -36.60 -16.81
C ALA A 10 -1.58 -35.98 -16.29
N ARG A 11 -1.36 -36.23 -14.99
CA ARG A 11 -0.23 -35.94 -14.11
C ARG A 11 1.18 -36.05 -14.73
N THR A 12 1.85 -34.90 -14.88
CA THR A 12 3.19 -34.61 -14.31
C THR A 12 3.27 -33.09 -14.14
N ARG A 13 3.97 -32.58 -13.13
CA ARG A 13 4.19 -31.12 -12.96
C ARG A 13 5.57 -30.78 -13.52
N ILE A 14 5.71 -29.63 -14.19
CA ILE A 14 7.00 -29.19 -14.78
C ILE A 14 8.12 -29.04 -13.72
N ASN A 15 7.74 -28.92 -12.45
CA ASN A 15 8.65 -28.81 -11.31
C ASN A 15 9.52 -30.06 -11.05
N GLU A 16 9.25 -31.19 -11.71
CA GLU A 16 10.08 -32.40 -11.62
C GLU A 16 11.20 -32.45 -12.68
N VAL A 17 11.19 -31.52 -13.65
CA VAL A 17 12.17 -31.45 -14.74
C VAL A 17 13.04 -30.20 -14.57
N PRO A 18 14.25 -30.29 -13.98
CA PRO A 18 15.05 -29.11 -13.66
C PRO A 18 15.68 -28.44 -14.89
N LYS A 19 15.88 -29.19 -15.98
CA LYS A 19 16.46 -28.69 -17.24
C LYS A 19 15.82 -29.39 -18.44
N ILE A 20 15.51 -28.63 -19.48
CA ILE A 20 14.88 -29.13 -20.72
C ILE A 20 15.75 -28.73 -21.90
N ASP A 21 16.22 -29.69 -22.66
CA ASP A 21 17.00 -29.44 -23.87
C ASP A 21 16.07 -29.31 -25.07
N VAL A 22 16.31 -28.31 -25.91
CA VAL A 22 15.54 -28.04 -27.13
C VAL A 22 16.36 -28.50 -28.32
N TYR A 23 15.77 -29.33 -29.16
CA TYR A 23 16.40 -29.91 -30.34
C TYR A 23 15.65 -29.51 -31.62
N VAL A 24 16.38 -29.32 -32.71
CA VAL A 24 15.85 -29.27 -34.08
C VAL A 24 16.62 -30.28 -34.91
N GLU A 25 15.94 -31.23 -35.55
CA GLU A 25 16.58 -32.25 -36.41
C GLU A 25 17.74 -33.01 -35.72
N ASN A 26 17.60 -33.30 -34.42
CA ASN A 26 18.60 -33.94 -33.55
C ASN A 26 19.83 -33.09 -33.19
N GLU A 27 19.88 -31.82 -33.59
CA GLU A 27 20.85 -30.86 -33.08
C GLU A 27 20.27 -30.13 -31.86
N LYS A 28 21.03 -30.07 -30.77
CA LYS A 28 20.63 -29.33 -29.57
C LYS A 28 20.83 -27.83 -29.85
N ILE A 29 19.75 -27.07 -29.82
CA ILE A 29 19.75 -25.63 -30.13
C ILE A 29 19.65 -24.76 -28.87
N ASP A 30 19.11 -25.29 -27.76
CA ASP A 30 18.93 -24.52 -26.53
C ASP A 30 18.81 -25.41 -25.28
N THR A 31 18.89 -24.81 -24.10
CA THR A 31 18.60 -25.42 -22.79
C THR A 31 17.77 -24.49 -21.93
N ILE A 32 16.68 -25.03 -21.41
CA ILE A 32 15.74 -24.38 -20.50
C ILE A 32 16.02 -24.81 -19.07
N GLU A 33 16.51 -23.92 -18.21
CA GLU A 33 16.58 -24.22 -16.79
C GLU A 33 15.28 -23.86 -16.09
N CYS A 34 14.66 -24.84 -15.45
CA CYS A 34 13.41 -24.71 -14.72
C CYS A 34 13.70 -24.44 -13.23
N GLN A 35 14.56 -23.47 -12.93
CA GLN A 35 14.92 -23.14 -11.55
C GLN A 35 13.84 -22.26 -10.90
N ASN A 36 13.35 -22.69 -9.72
CA ASN A 36 12.60 -21.89 -8.76
C ASN A 36 11.50 -20.98 -9.34
N PHE A 37 10.51 -21.54 -10.04
CA PHE A 37 9.23 -20.84 -10.33
C PHE A 37 9.35 -19.46 -11.01
N THR A 38 10.52 -19.09 -11.52
CA THR A 38 10.80 -17.81 -12.18
C THR A 38 11.18 -18.07 -13.62
N ALA A 39 10.56 -17.33 -14.55
CA ALA A 39 10.96 -17.29 -15.95
C ALA A 39 12.43 -16.88 -16.08
N GLN A 40 13.29 -17.83 -16.49
CA GLN A 40 14.57 -17.45 -17.06
C GLN A 40 14.33 -16.92 -18.48
N LYS A 41 14.84 -15.70 -18.73
CA LYS A 41 15.00 -15.01 -20.03
C LYS A 41 14.31 -15.71 -21.21
N GLY A 42 13.19 -15.17 -21.67
CA GLY A 42 12.56 -15.59 -22.92
C GLY A 42 11.29 -16.44 -22.79
N ARG A 43 10.93 -16.95 -21.59
CA ARG A 43 9.99 -18.08 -21.45
C ARG A 43 8.91 -17.88 -20.40
N VAL A 44 7.64 -17.97 -20.80
CA VAL A 44 6.45 -17.83 -19.93
C VAL A 44 5.92 -19.21 -19.53
N PHE A 45 5.60 -19.40 -18.25
CA PHE A 45 4.94 -20.62 -17.76
C PHE A 45 3.41 -20.47 -17.77
N ASP A 46 2.70 -21.50 -18.25
CA ASP A 46 1.23 -21.57 -18.32
C ASP A 46 0.55 -21.30 -16.96
N VAL A 47 -0.71 -20.87 -16.97
CA VAL A 47 -1.53 -20.37 -15.85
C VAL A 47 -1.59 -21.34 -14.66
N ASP A 48 -1.40 -22.64 -14.90
CA ASP A 48 -1.38 -23.71 -13.89
C ASP A 48 0.03 -24.26 -13.55
N MET A 49 1.11 -23.66 -14.06
CA MET A 49 2.50 -24.15 -13.94
C MET A 49 2.71 -25.53 -14.60
N ARG A 50 2.01 -25.77 -15.71
CA ARG A 50 1.99 -27.06 -16.42
C ARG A 50 2.58 -27.00 -17.84
N GLY A 51 2.97 -25.82 -18.32
CA GLY A 51 3.50 -25.63 -19.67
C GLY A 51 4.61 -24.58 -19.75
N ILE A 52 5.45 -24.67 -20.78
CA ILE A 52 6.50 -23.71 -21.16
C ILE A 52 6.18 -23.06 -22.49
N LEU A 53 6.36 -21.75 -22.57
CA LEU A 53 6.40 -20.97 -23.80
C LEU A 53 7.83 -20.89 -24.33
N TYR A 54 8.05 -21.28 -25.58
CA TYR A 54 9.35 -21.17 -26.24
C TYR A 54 9.25 -20.32 -27.51
N ASP A 55 10.01 -19.21 -27.55
CA ASP A 55 10.17 -18.32 -28.71
C ASP A 55 11.26 -18.90 -29.62
N VAL A 56 10.87 -19.30 -30.83
CA VAL A 56 11.77 -20.01 -31.76
C VAL A 56 12.78 -19.04 -32.37
N PRO A 57 14.09 -19.33 -32.34
CA PRO A 57 15.09 -18.51 -33.01
C PRO A 57 14.81 -18.40 -34.51
N ASN A 58 15.10 -17.24 -35.10
CA ASN A 58 14.77 -16.92 -36.50
C ASN A 58 15.25 -17.99 -37.50
N GLU A 59 16.44 -18.53 -37.27
CA GLU A 59 17.08 -19.55 -38.12
C GLU A 59 16.38 -20.92 -38.12
N TYR A 60 15.45 -21.14 -37.18
CA TYR A 60 14.69 -22.39 -37.06
C TYR A 60 13.19 -22.23 -37.32
N LEU A 61 12.72 -21.05 -37.75
CA LEU A 61 11.28 -20.80 -37.99
C LEU A 61 10.68 -21.76 -39.03
N ASP A 62 11.38 -22.02 -40.14
CA ASP A 62 10.94 -22.94 -41.20
C ASP A 62 10.99 -24.42 -40.78
N LYS A 63 11.50 -24.70 -39.58
CA LYS A 63 11.65 -26.04 -38.99
C LYS A 63 10.93 -26.17 -37.65
N SER A 64 9.97 -25.28 -37.35
CA SER A 64 9.30 -25.24 -36.05
C SER A 64 8.58 -26.54 -35.71
N ASP A 65 8.08 -27.26 -36.72
CA ASP A 65 7.44 -28.58 -36.62
C ASP A 65 8.40 -29.70 -36.23
N LYS A 66 9.71 -29.46 -36.36
CA LYS A 66 10.78 -30.41 -36.02
C LYS A 66 11.43 -30.12 -34.67
N ILE A 67 10.90 -29.16 -33.91
CA ILE A 67 11.37 -28.85 -32.57
C ILE A 67 10.94 -29.97 -31.61
N VAL A 68 11.90 -30.50 -30.85
CA VAL A 68 11.66 -31.53 -29.83
C VAL A 68 12.21 -31.04 -28.50
N PHE A 69 11.41 -31.17 -27.44
CA PHE A 69 11.81 -30.85 -26.08
C PHE A 69 12.11 -32.13 -25.31
N LYS A 70 13.26 -32.18 -24.64
CA LYS A 70 13.70 -33.36 -23.88
C LYS A 70 14.10 -32.99 -22.47
N ASP A 71 13.83 -33.86 -21.50
CA ASP A 71 14.41 -33.73 -20.15
C ASP A 71 15.93 -33.93 -20.24
N ALA A 72 16.69 -32.90 -19.88
CA ALA A 72 18.15 -32.91 -19.98
C ALA A 72 18.81 -33.95 -19.07
N LYS A 73 18.09 -34.50 -18.07
CA LYS A 73 18.59 -35.54 -17.16
C LYS A 73 18.56 -36.93 -17.78
N ASN A 74 17.52 -37.26 -18.54
CA ASN A 74 17.25 -38.63 -19.00
C ASN A 74 17.01 -38.75 -20.51
N ASP A 75 17.10 -37.64 -21.26
CA ASP A 75 16.87 -37.54 -22.72
C ASP A 75 15.45 -37.97 -23.16
N ASN A 76 14.50 -38.09 -22.22
CA ASN A 76 13.13 -38.43 -22.55
C ASN A 76 12.44 -37.24 -23.22
N VAL A 77 11.79 -37.49 -24.35
CA VAL A 77 10.93 -36.50 -25.01
C VAL A 77 9.80 -36.11 -24.08
N LEU A 78 9.67 -34.81 -23.82
CA LEU A 78 8.60 -34.27 -22.99
C LEU A 78 7.28 -34.33 -23.78
N PRO A 79 6.17 -34.74 -23.14
CA PRO A 79 4.87 -34.72 -23.79
C PRO A 79 4.51 -33.31 -24.29
N GLU A 80 3.85 -33.22 -25.45
CA GLU A 80 3.37 -31.95 -26.03
C GLU A 80 2.50 -31.13 -25.04
N ALA A 81 1.88 -31.80 -24.07
CA ALA A 81 1.12 -31.14 -22.99
C ALA A 81 1.97 -30.21 -22.09
N PHE A 82 3.30 -30.29 -22.14
CA PHE A 82 4.23 -29.47 -21.35
C PHE A 82 4.81 -28.27 -22.10
N VAL A 83 4.70 -28.20 -23.41
CA VAL A 83 5.41 -27.19 -24.18
C VAL A 83 4.57 -26.70 -25.35
N SER A 84 4.41 -25.38 -25.43
CA SER A 84 3.72 -24.71 -26.53
C SER A 84 4.70 -23.81 -27.29
N VAL A 85 4.77 -24.02 -28.59
CA VAL A 85 5.58 -23.23 -29.52
C VAL A 85 4.67 -22.22 -30.21
N PHE A 86 5.01 -20.93 -30.13
CA PHE A 86 4.22 -19.86 -30.75
C PHE A 86 5.03 -19.21 -31.87
N SER A 87 4.39 -19.04 -33.02
CA SER A 87 4.92 -18.22 -34.11
C SER A 87 4.72 -16.74 -33.78
N ARG A 88 5.57 -15.86 -34.35
CA ARG A 88 5.37 -14.40 -34.28
C ARG A 88 4.12 -13.91 -34.98
N ASP A 89 3.58 -14.71 -35.89
CA ASP A 89 2.33 -14.40 -36.60
C ASP A 89 1.07 -14.86 -35.83
N ASP A 90 1.24 -15.47 -34.65
CA ASP A 90 0.12 -15.87 -33.79
C ASP A 90 -0.53 -14.64 -33.12
N GLU A 91 -1.85 -14.58 -33.11
CA GLU A 91 -2.61 -13.47 -32.52
C GLU A 91 -2.38 -13.30 -31.01
N LYS A 92 -1.85 -14.32 -30.33
CA LYS A 92 -1.50 -14.30 -28.90
C LYS A 92 -0.03 -13.97 -28.66
N TYR A 93 0.80 -13.92 -29.70
CA TYR A 93 2.25 -13.70 -29.55
C TYR A 93 2.55 -12.40 -28.80
N ASP A 94 1.92 -11.30 -29.21
CA ASP A 94 2.16 -9.98 -28.62
C ASP A 94 1.72 -9.90 -27.16
N GLU A 95 0.61 -10.54 -26.77
CA GLU A 95 0.17 -10.60 -25.37
C GLU A 95 1.15 -11.41 -24.51
N LEU A 96 1.58 -12.57 -25.00
CA LEU A 96 2.53 -13.43 -24.29
C LEU A 96 3.92 -12.78 -24.19
N SER A 97 4.35 -12.09 -25.25
CA SER A 97 5.59 -11.29 -25.27
C SER A 97 5.53 -10.14 -24.26
N PHE A 98 4.39 -9.47 -24.17
CA PHE A 98 4.17 -8.45 -23.14
C PHE A 98 4.20 -9.04 -21.74
N VAL A 99 3.48 -10.14 -21.47
CA VAL A 99 3.52 -10.84 -20.16
C VAL A 99 4.95 -11.20 -19.77
N ARG A 100 5.75 -11.72 -20.71
CA ARG A 100 7.17 -11.99 -20.50
C ARG A 100 7.94 -10.75 -20.07
N SER A 101 7.71 -9.62 -20.74
CA SER A 101 8.38 -8.36 -20.40
C SER A 101 8.07 -7.88 -18.98
N LEU A 102 6.92 -8.26 -18.41
CA LEU A 102 6.58 -7.95 -17.02
C LEU A 102 7.44 -8.72 -16.02
N GLU A 103 8.10 -9.80 -16.42
CA GLU A 103 8.99 -10.57 -15.54
C GLU A 103 10.44 -10.05 -15.61
N GLU A 104 10.75 -9.18 -16.57
CA GLU A 104 12.07 -8.59 -16.73
C GLU A 104 12.32 -7.48 -15.69
N PRO A 105 13.59 -7.27 -15.27
CA PRO A 105 13.95 -6.13 -14.43
C PRO A 105 13.58 -4.81 -15.11
N ILE A 106 12.97 -3.90 -14.36
CA ILE A 106 12.59 -2.58 -14.86
C ILE A 106 13.72 -1.60 -14.57
N ASP A 107 14.07 -0.78 -15.56
CA ASP A 107 15.05 0.28 -15.43
C ASP A 107 14.40 1.51 -14.79
N GLU A 108 14.47 1.60 -13.46
CA GLU A 108 13.82 2.66 -12.67
C GLU A 108 14.33 4.07 -12.99
N GLU A 109 15.57 4.22 -13.48
CA GLU A 109 16.11 5.53 -13.87
C GLU A 109 15.41 6.05 -15.13
N LYS A 110 15.14 5.18 -16.11
CA LYS A 110 14.36 5.56 -17.30
C LYS A 110 12.94 6.00 -16.95
N LEU A 111 12.34 5.39 -15.92
CA LEU A 111 10.98 5.74 -15.49
C LEU A 111 10.85 7.18 -14.98
N LYS A 112 11.91 7.74 -14.38
CA LYS A 112 11.90 9.11 -13.84
C LYS A 112 11.75 10.15 -14.95
N GLU A 113 12.28 9.87 -16.13
CA GLU A 113 12.33 10.77 -17.29
C GLU A 113 11.01 10.80 -18.09
N PHE A 114 10.09 9.86 -17.85
CA PHE A 114 8.84 9.82 -18.61
C PHE A 114 7.89 10.95 -18.21
N SER A 115 7.50 11.77 -19.20
CA SER A 115 6.28 12.57 -19.14
C SER A 115 5.11 11.62 -19.40
N PHE A 116 4.32 11.33 -18.37
CA PHE A 116 3.12 10.53 -18.53
C PHE A 116 2.01 11.39 -19.16
N LYS A 117 1.19 10.76 -19.99
CA LYS A 117 -0.04 11.37 -20.51
C LYS A 117 -1.13 11.29 -19.46
N ASP A 118 -1.87 12.37 -19.26
CA ASP A 118 -3.03 12.38 -18.37
C ASP A 118 -4.21 11.69 -19.06
N ALA A 119 -4.32 10.38 -18.89
CA ALA A 119 -5.25 9.50 -19.59
C ALA A 119 -5.63 8.30 -18.72
N ILE A 120 -6.80 7.72 -19.02
CA ILE A 120 -7.30 6.52 -18.36
C ILE A 120 -7.02 5.30 -19.23
N GLY A 121 -6.21 4.38 -18.72
CA GLY A 121 -5.80 3.15 -19.38
C GLY A 121 -6.61 1.94 -18.98
N LEU A 122 -6.82 1.03 -19.93
CA LEU A 122 -7.23 -0.35 -19.63
C LEU A 122 -6.60 -1.34 -20.63
N LEU A 123 -6.43 -2.58 -20.21
CA LEU A 123 -6.06 -3.66 -21.13
C LEU A 123 -7.30 -4.11 -21.92
N GLY A 124 -7.22 -4.04 -23.24
CA GLY A 124 -8.23 -4.52 -24.18
C GLY A 124 -8.10 -6.02 -24.46
N THR A 125 -7.89 -6.83 -23.44
CA THR A 125 -7.91 -8.30 -23.57
C THR A 125 -9.29 -8.77 -23.98
N GLU A 126 -9.39 -9.94 -24.62
CA GLU A 126 -10.67 -10.50 -25.04
C GLU A 126 -11.66 -10.56 -23.88
N LYS A 127 -11.19 -10.97 -22.70
CA LYS A 127 -12.03 -11.05 -21.52
C LYS A 127 -12.48 -9.68 -21.00
N ASN A 128 -11.59 -8.69 -20.92
CA ASN A 128 -12.01 -7.36 -20.47
C ASN A 128 -13.05 -6.74 -21.41
N LEU A 129 -12.90 -6.98 -22.72
CA LEU A 129 -13.86 -6.53 -23.72
C LEU A 129 -15.19 -7.33 -23.71
N GLU A 130 -15.22 -8.51 -23.07
CA GLU A 130 -16.43 -9.34 -22.92
C GLU A 130 -17.11 -9.21 -21.56
N ASP A 131 -16.39 -8.70 -20.56
CA ASP A 131 -16.93 -8.45 -19.25
C ASP A 131 -17.89 -7.26 -19.30
N LYS A 132 -19.19 -7.58 -19.27
CA LYS A 132 -20.26 -6.57 -19.33
C LYS A 132 -20.19 -5.56 -18.20
N ASP A 133 -19.79 -5.98 -17.00
CA ASP A 133 -19.73 -5.11 -15.83
C ASP A 133 -18.54 -4.15 -15.97
N PHE A 134 -17.39 -4.65 -16.46
CA PHE A 134 -16.23 -3.82 -16.75
C PHE A 134 -16.46 -2.84 -17.91
N VAL A 135 -17.02 -3.30 -19.02
CA VAL A 135 -17.34 -2.44 -20.16
C VAL A 135 -18.34 -1.35 -19.74
N TYR A 136 -19.36 -1.71 -18.95
CA TYR A 136 -20.33 -0.77 -18.43
C TYR A 136 -19.65 0.30 -17.55
N PHE A 137 -18.73 -0.10 -16.66
CA PHE A 137 -17.96 0.83 -15.85
C PHE A 137 -17.15 1.84 -16.66
N VAL A 138 -16.40 1.36 -17.65
CA VAL A 138 -15.57 2.21 -18.51
C VAL A 138 -16.44 3.23 -19.22
N LYS A 139 -17.61 2.81 -19.74
CA LYS A 139 -18.60 3.72 -20.35
C LYS A 139 -19.17 4.73 -19.37
N LEU A 140 -19.40 4.34 -18.12
CA LEU A 140 -19.87 5.26 -17.09
C LEU A 140 -18.82 6.35 -16.85
N LEU A 141 -17.53 5.99 -16.71
CA LEU A 141 -16.44 6.96 -16.59
C LEU A 141 -16.34 7.89 -17.82
N GLU A 142 -16.51 7.35 -19.02
CA GLU A 142 -16.51 8.11 -20.27
C GLU A 142 -17.64 9.14 -20.31
N GLN A 143 -18.85 8.75 -19.89
CA GLN A 143 -20.03 9.61 -19.84
C GLN A 143 -19.89 10.78 -18.87
N GLN A 144 -19.14 10.60 -17.76
CA GLN A 144 -18.87 11.68 -16.81
C GLN A 144 -17.96 12.77 -17.38
N LYS A 145 -17.33 12.56 -18.55
CA LYS A 145 -16.54 13.56 -19.28
C LYS A 145 -15.51 14.28 -18.41
N TYR A 146 -14.70 13.50 -17.72
CA TYR A 146 -13.56 13.94 -16.91
C TYR A 146 -12.46 14.69 -17.70
N GLY A 147 -12.65 14.94 -19.00
CA GLY A 147 -11.72 15.73 -19.83
C GLY A 147 -10.40 15.03 -20.16
N VAL A 148 -10.30 13.73 -19.86
CA VAL A 148 -9.12 12.90 -20.15
C VAL A 148 -9.46 11.83 -21.19
N PRO A 149 -8.55 11.51 -22.13
CA PRO A 149 -8.76 10.46 -23.11
C PRO A 149 -8.66 9.07 -22.48
N PHE A 150 -9.31 8.10 -23.12
CA PHE A 150 -9.14 6.68 -22.84
C PHE A 150 -8.10 6.08 -23.77
N VAL A 151 -7.22 5.25 -23.21
CA VAL A 151 -6.22 4.47 -23.94
C VAL A 151 -6.50 2.99 -23.70
N ILE A 152 -6.75 2.26 -24.78
CA ILE A 152 -6.96 0.81 -24.74
C ILE A 152 -5.70 0.13 -25.26
N PHE A 153 -5.11 -0.69 -24.40
CA PHE A 153 -3.93 -1.47 -24.72
C PHE A 153 -4.35 -2.82 -25.31
N CYS A 154 -4.23 -2.98 -26.62
CA CYS A 154 -4.58 -4.20 -27.33
C CYS A 154 -3.31 -4.94 -27.77
N PHE A 155 -3.40 -6.25 -27.94
CA PHE A 155 -2.29 -7.10 -28.37
C PHE A 155 -2.46 -7.61 -29.79
N ASN A 156 -3.67 -7.54 -30.37
CA ASN A 156 -3.88 -7.96 -31.76
C ASN A 156 -4.99 -7.15 -32.46
N ALA A 157 -5.11 -7.38 -33.77
CA ALA A 157 -6.09 -6.67 -34.61
C ALA A 157 -7.54 -6.97 -34.23
N ALA A 158 -7.85 -8.18 -33.76
CA ALA A 158 -9.19 -8.56 -33.33
C ALA A 158 -9.63 -7.81 -32.07
N GLN A 159 -8.74 -7.73 -31.07
CA GLN A 159 -8.94 -6.92 -29.86
C GLN A 159 -9.11 -5.45 -30.18
N LYS A 160 -8.28 -4.89 -31.07
CA LYS A 160 -8.42 -3.51 -31.56
C LYS A 160 -9.79 -3.26 -32.20
N GLN A 161 -10.23 -4.16 -33.08
CA GLN A 161 -11.52 -4.05 -33.76
C GLN A 161 -12.67 -4.07 -32.74
N LYS A 162 -12.66 -5.04 -31.82
CA LYS A 162 -13.66 -5.17 -30.77
C LYS A 162 -13.69 -3.98 -29.82
N ALA A 163 -12.51 -3.44 -29.46
CA ALA A 163 -12.40 -2.23 -28.65
C ALA A 163 -13.07 -1.03 -29.34
N LYS A 164 -12.84 -0.84 -30.65
CA LYS A 164 -13.49 0.21 -31.44
C LYS A 164 -15.00 0.03 -31.57
N GLU A 165 -15.47 -1.21 -31.68
CA GLU A 165 -16.91 -1.50 -31.67
C GLU A 165 -17.57 -1.14 -30.33
N ILE A 166 -16.87 -1.34 -29.21
CA ILE A 166 -17.41 -1.09 -27.88
C ILE A 166 -17.34 0.39 -27.50
N TYR A 167 -16.19 1.03 -27.74
CA TYR A 167 -15.85 2.37 -27.24
C TYR A 167 -15.80 3.45 -28.33
N GLY A 168 -16.03 3.09 -29.60
CA GLY A 168 -16.05 4.01 -30.73
C GLY A 168 -14.69 4.16 -31.44
N GLU A 169 -14.72 4.76 -32.63
CA GLU A 169 -13.55 4.87 -33.51
C GLU A 169 -12.48 5.85 -33.02
N GLU A 170 -12.86 6.81 -32.19
CA GLU A 170 -12.00 7.88 -31.67
C GLU A 170 -11.16 7.45 -30.46
N VAL A 171 -11.40 6.24 -29.92
CA VAL A 171 -10.62 5.74 -28.79
C VAL A 171 -9.18 5.45 -29.21
N GLU A 172 -8.23 5.84 -28.37
CA GLU A 172 -6.82 5.61 -28.64
C GLU A 172 -6.46 4.15 -28.36
N ILE A 173 -5.83 3.51 -29.35
CA ILE A 173 -5.37 2.13 -29.26
C ILE A 173 -3.85 2.12 -29.27
N VAL A 174 -3.26 1.48 -28.26
CA VAL A 174 -1.80 1.25 -28.15
C VAL A 174 -1.54 -0.24 -28.14
N PHE A 175 -0.49 -0.68 -28.84
CA PHE A 175 0.02 -2.06 -28.77
C PHE A 175 1.24 -2.09 -27.86
N PRO A 176 1.08 -2.38 -26.55
CA PRO A 176 2.20 -2.31 -25.62
C PRO A 176 3.14 -3.49 -25.84
N LYS A 177 4.45 -3.21 -25.85
CA LYS A 177 5.50 -4.24 -25.86
C LYS A 177 5.98 -4.56 -24.45
N ASN A 178 5.90 -3.58 -23.56
CA ASN A 178 6.27 -3.74 -22.16
C ASN A 178 5.51 -2.78 -21.23
N ILE A 179 5.79 -2.89 -19.93
CA ILE A 179 5.11 -2.04 -18.93
C ILE A 179 5.41 -0.55 -19.09
N GLU A 180 6.58 -0.18 -19.64
CA GLU A 180 6.91 1.23 -19.87
C GLU A 180 5.97 1.87 -20.89
N ASP A 181 5.53 1.12 -21.89
CA ASP A 181 4.55 1.60 -22.87
C ASP A 181 3.22 1.93 -22.18
N ILE A 182 2.83 1.18 -21.15
CA ILE A 182 1.65 1.52 -20.35
C ILE A 182 1.94 2.78 -19.51
N MET A 183 3.03 2.79 -18.74
CA MET A 183 3.38 3.89 -17.83
C MET A 183 3.53 5.25 -18.53
N LYS A 184 4.02 5.28 -19.78
CA LYS A 184 4.14 6.51 -20.58
C LYS A 184 2.79 7.07 -21.03
N ASN A 185 1.81 6.20 -21.23
CA ASN A 185 0.56 6.58 -21.88
C ASN A 185 -0.58 6.89 -20.91
N VAL A 186 -0.47 6.57 -19.61
CA VAL A 186 -1.59 6.74 -18.68
C VAL A 186 -1.20 7.19 -17.28
N SER A 187 -2.05 8.05 -16.70
CA SER A 187 -1.99 8.50 -15.30
C SER A 187 -2.89 7.67 -14.40
N ILE A 188 -3.92 7.03 -14.97
CA ILE A 188 -4.80 6.08 -14.30
C ILE A 188 -4.80 4.77 -15.08
N PHE A 189 -4.72 3.64 -14.39
CA PHE A 189 -4.94 2.32 -14.97
C PHE A 189 -6.14 1.66 -14.29
N LEU A 190 -7.10 1.20 -15.08
CA LEU A 190 -8.29 0.49 -14.62
C LEU A 190 -8.02 -1.01 -14.56
N TYR A 191 -8.39 -1.61 -13.43
CA TYR A 191 -8.29 -3.04 -13.20
C TYR A 191 -9.61 -3.58 -12.64
N ALA A 192 -10.17 -4.60 -13.30
CA ALA A 192 -11.35 -5.29 -12.82
C ALA A 192 -10.97 -6.56 -12.05
N LYS A 193 -11.43 -6.67 -10.80
CA LYS A 193 -11.27 -7.88 -9.98
C LYS A 193 -12.43 -8.86 -10.17
N THR A 194 -13.32 -8.62 -11.14
CA THR A 194 -14.64 -9.25 -11.24
C THR A 194 -14.58 -10.77 -11.03
N SER A 195 -15.37 -11.20 -10.06
CA SER A 195 -15.38 -12.53 -9.45
C SER A 195 -15.82 -13.62 -10.41
N LYS A 196 -14.89 -14.19 -11.18
CA LYS A 196 -14.93 -15.59 -11.65
C LYS A 196 -13.48 -16.07 -11.71
N GLU A 197 -13.18 -17.10 -10.90
CA GLU A 197 -11.94 -17.90 -10.88
C GLU A 197 -10.80 -17.39 -11.77
N GLY A 198 -9.77 -16.81 -11.14
CA GLY A 198 -8.56 -16.34 -11.81
C GLY A 198 -8.70 -14.92 -12.36
N ALA A 199 -8.28 -13.92 -11.60
CA ALA A 199 -7.84 -12.68 -12.23
C ALA A 199 -6.76 -13.04 -13.27
N PHE A 200 -6.88 -12.50 -14.50
CA PHE A 200 -6.05 -12.91 -15.64
C PHE A 200 -4.60 -12.58 -15.33
N LYS A 201 -3.69 -13.52 -15.61
CA LYS A 201 -2.26 -13.35 -15.31
C LYS A 201 -1.74 -12.04 -15.91
N THR A 202 -2.12 -11.68 -17.14
CA THR A 202 -1.74 -10.42 -17.79
C THR A 202 -2.17 -9.19 -16.99
N ASP A 203 -3.46 -9.07 -16.66
CA ASP A 203 -4.02 -7.91 -15.95
C ASP A 203 -3.48 -7.80 -14.52
N LEU A 204 -3.43 -8.93 -13.81
CA LEU A 204 -2.94 -8.98 -12.44
C LEU A 204 -1.44 -8.63 -12.37
N LEU A 205 -0.61 -9.21 -13.24
CA LEU A 205 0.82 -8.88 -13.28
C LEU A 205 1.04 -7.42 -13.69
N THR A 206 0.25 -6.91 -14.63
CA THR A 206 0.32 -5.50 -15.04
C THR A 206 0.01 -4.60 -13.87
N ARG A 207 -1.11 -4.86 -13.16
CA ARG A 207 -1.48 -4.16 -11.94
C ARG A 207 -0.37 -4.20 -10.89
N GLU A 208 0.18 -5.38 -10.60
CA GLU A 208 1.24 -5.54 -9.60
C GLU A 208 2.49 -4.73 -9.97
N LYS A 209 2.90 -4.76 -11.24
CA LYS A 209 4.03 -3.98 -11.74
C LYS A 209 3.78 -2.48 -11.68
N LEU A 210 2.59 -2.00 -12.01
CA LEU A 210 2.24 -0.58 -11.87
C LEU A 210 2.23 -0.16 -10.39
N LEU A 211 1.71 -0.99 -9.49
CA LEU A 211 1.71 -0.69 -8.05
C LEU A 211 3.12 -0.65 -7.44
N GLN A 212 4.07 -1.41 -8.00
CA GLN A 212 5.45 -1.47 -7.53
C GLN A 212 6.32 -0.36 -8.13
N HIS A 213 6.18 -0.09 -9.43
CA HIS A 213 7.17 0.70 -10.17
C HIS A 213 6.60 1.95 -10.86
N ALA A 214 5.28 2.19 -10.83
CA ALA A 214 4.68 3.39 -11.43
C ALA A 214 4.23 4.40 -10.34
N PRO A 215 5.15 5.21 -9.76
CA PRO A 215 4.82 6.16 -8.69
C PRO A 215 3.91 7.31 -9.14
N LYS A 216 3.73 7.49 -10.46
CA LYS A 216 2.89 8.53 -11.07
C LYS A 216 1.56 7.99 -11.62
N THR A 217 1.38 6.67 -11.67
CA THR A 217 0.14 6.03 -12.17
C THR A 217 -0.70 5.55 -10.99
N PHE A 218 -1.96 5.99 -10.95
CA PHE A 218 -2.96 5.48 -10.02
C PHE A 218 -3.58 4.21 -10.59
N VAL A 219 -3.73 3.16 -9.77
CA VAL A 219 -4.45 1.94 -10.18
C VAL A 219 -5.81 1.95 -9.50
N LEU A 220 -6.88 1.82 -10.28
CA LEU A 220 -8.24 1.68 -9.78
C LEU A 220 -8.70 0.25 -9.89
N ASP A 221 -8.94 -0.37 -8.74
CA ASP A 221 -9.49 -1.72 -8.67
C ASP A 221 -11.01 -1.66 -8.54
N LEU A 222 -11.71 -2.49 -9.31
CA LEU A 222 -13.15 -2.67 -9.21
C LEU A 222 -13.42 -3.97 -8.48
N GLU A 223 -13.95 -3.86 -7.26
CA GLU A 223 -14.07 -5.02 -6.36
C GLU A 223 -15.35 -5.84 -6.55
N ASP A 224 -16.40 -5.28 -7.16
CA ASP A 224 -17.73 -5.88 -7.25
C ASP A 224 -18.47 -5.54 -8.56
N LYS A 225 -19.65 -6.15 -8.74
CA LYS A 225 -20.64 -5.68 -9.71
C LYS A 225 -21.05 -4.25 -9.43
N ILE A 226 -21.23 -3.48 -10.49
CA ILE A 226 -21.52 -2.04 -10.42
C ILE A 226 -23.02 -1.82 -10.60
N GLU A 227 -23.64 -1.20 -9.60
CA GLU A 227 -24.97 -0.60 -9.70
C GLU A 227 -24.82 0.93 -9.85
N GLU A 228 -25.72 1.56 -10.62
CA GLU A 228 -25.61 2.95 -11.11
C GLU A 228 -25.25 3.99 -10.04
N ASP A 229 -25.79 3.87 -8.83
CA ASP A 229 -25.82 4.97 -7.88
C ASP A 229 -24.65 5.02 -6.89
N ALA A 230 -23.74 4.02 -6.91
CA ALA A 230 -22.68 3.92 -5.91
C ALA A 230 -21.32 3.41 -6.43
N PHE A 231 -21.09 3.46 -7.75
CA PHE A 231 -19.87 2.91 -8.35
C PHE A 231 -18.58 3.48 -7.73
N VAL A 232 -18.60 4.76 -7.32
CA VAL A 232 -17.45 5.43 -6.72
C VAL A 232 -16.99 4.67 -5.47
N ASN A 233 -17.91 4.25 -4.61
CA ASN A 233 -17.59 3.48 -3.39
C ASN A 233 -17.16 2.03 -3.67
N LYS A 234 -17.19 1.59 -4.93
CA LYS A 234 -16.69 0.27 -5.38
C LYS A 234 -15.27 0.34 -5.95
N ILE A 235 -14.69 1.54 -6.02
CA ILE A 235 -13.33 1.75 -6.47
C ILE A 235 -12.39 1.68 -5.25
N THR A 236 -11.42 0.77 -5.27
CA THR A 236 -10.39 0.74 -4.23
C THR A 236 -9.52 1.98 -4.32
N LEU A 237 -9.31 2.64 -3.19
CA LEU A 237 -8.45 3.82 -3.12
C LEU A 237 -7.03 3.48 -3.58
N PRO A 238 -6.40 4.34 -4.40
CA PRO A 238 -5.04 4.09 -4.86
C PRO A 238 -4.06 4.12 -3.69
N ARG A 239 -2.85 3.57 -3.85
CA ARG A 239 -1.82 3.72 -2.81
C ARG A 239 -1.45 5.20 -2.62
N ALA A 240 -1.19 5.60 -1.37
CA ALA A 240 -0.95 6.99 -0.96
C ALA A 240 0.51 7.45 -1.14
N ASP A 241 1.36 6.63 -1.74
CA ASP A 241 2.79 6.82 -1.97
C ASP A 241 3.09 7.29 -3.40
N LYS A 242 2.20 8.11 -3.97
CA LYS A 242 2.35 8.64 -5.33
C LYS A 242 3.10 9.96 -5.32
N GLU A 243 3.96 10.16 -6.33
CA GLU A 243 4.68 11.43 -6.56
C GLU A 243 3.74 12.57 -6.96
N VAL A 244 2.52 12.24 -7.38
CA VAL A 244 1.48 13.20 -7.73
C VAL A 244 0.52 13.35 -6.55
N GLU A 245 0.36 14.59 -6.09
CA GLU A 245 -0.63 14.94 -5.07
C GLU A 245 -2.04 14.59 -5.57
N PHE A 246 -2.80 13.80 -4.79
CA PHE A 246 -4.13 13.33 -5.16
C PHE A 246 -5.06 14.48 -5.56
N SER A 247 -5.01 15.59 -4.83
CA SER A 247 -5.86 16.77 -5.06
C SER A 247 -5.64 17.41 -6.45
N LYS A 248 -4.51 17.12 -7.09
CA LYS A 248 -4.12 17.64 -8.41
C LYS A 248 -4.31 16.61 -9.53
N SER A 249 -4.62 15.36 -9.21
CA SER A 249 -4.81 14.32 -10.21
C SER A 249 -6.28 14.15 -10.57
N ILE A 250 -6.52 13.66 -11.78
CA ILE A 250 -7.86 13.38 -12.28
C ILE A 250 -8.62 12.36 -11.41
N ILE A 251 -7.89 11.52 -10.67
CA ILE A 251 -8.50 10.56 -9.76
C ILE A 251 -9.28 11.21 -8.63
N SER A 252 -8.92 12.44 -8.23
CA SER A 252 -9.72 13.19 -7.26
C SER A 252 -11.08 13.63 -7.80
N GLN A 253 -11.21 13.84 -9.11
CA GLN A 253 -12.49 14.15 -9.73
C GLN A 253 -13.35 12.90 -9.82
N ILE A 254 -12.76 11.76 -10.21
CA ILE A 254 -13.45 10.46 -10.28
C ILE A 254 -13.98 10.03 -8.92
N LEU A 255 -13.20 10.26 -7.85
CA LEU A 255 -13.57 9.90 -6.50
C LEU A 255 -14.35 11.00 -5.76
N GLN A 256 -14.77 12.06 -6.46
CA GLN A 256 -15.58 13.11 -5.86
C GLN A 256 -16.93 12.53 -5.42
N GLY A 257 -17.12 12.38 -4.11
CA GLY A 257 -18.28 11.73 -3.51
C GLY A 257 -18.00 10.34 -2.92
N HIS A 258 -16.79 9.80 -3.09
CA HIS A 258 -16.35 8.61 -2.35
C HIS A 258 -16.41 8.90 -0.85
N GLU A 259 -16.91 7.96 -0.06
CA GLU A 259 -17.09 8.15 1.37
C GLU A 259 -15.76 8.44 2.11
N LYS A 260 -14.69 7.75 1.72
CA LYS A 260 -13.30 7.98 2.16
C LYS A 260 -12.52 9.05 1.36
N PHE A 261 -13.18 9.86 0.53
CA PHE A 261 -12.51 10.87 -0.31
C PHE A 261 -11.62 11.83 0.50
N ASN A 262 -12.18 12.39 1.58
CA ASN A 262 -11.46 13.35 2.42
C ASN A 262 -10.31 12.70 3.20
N GLU A 263 -10.49 11.46 3.65
CA GLU A 263 -9.41 10.67 4.28
C GLU A 263 -8.26 10.47 3.30
N TYR A 264 -8.55 10.06 2.06
CA TYR A 264 -7.52 9.85 1.05
C TYR A 264 -6.81 11.15 0.67
N LYS A 265 -7.57 12.23 0.50
CA LYS A 265 -7.03 13.57 0.26
C LYS A 265 -6.09 14.00 1.39
N PHE A 266 -6.51 13.82 2.64
CA PHE A 266 -5.67 14.10 3.79
C PHE A 266 -4.39 13.24 3.77
N MET A 267 -4.52 11.93 3.58
CA MET A 267 -3.40 10.99 3.55
C MET A 267 -2.38 11.27 2.44
N SER A 268 -2.84 11.65 1.25
CA SER A 268 -1.97 12.07 0.15
C SER A 268 -1.23 13.38 0.49
N SER A 269 -1.89 14.32 1.17
CA SER A 269 -1.26 15.59 1.59
C SER A 269 -0.08 15.37 2.54
N LEU A 270 -0.08 14.30 3.34
CA LEU A 270 1.00 13.96 4.28
C LEU A 270 2.35 13.67 3.60
N ALA A 271 2.36 13.37 2.30
CA ALA A 271 3.60 13.18 1.54
C ALA A 271 4.27 14.51 1.13
N PHE A 272 3.53 15.62 1.15
CA PHE A 272 3.97 16.91 0.61
C PHE A 272 3.98 18.01 1.68
N ILE A 273 4.69 17.76 2.79
CA ILE A 273 4.73 18.68 3.93
C ILE A 273 5.92 19.64 3.85
N ASP A 274 5.60 20.92 3.74
CA ASP A 274 6.48 22.04 4.08
C ASP A 274 6.80 22.03 5.58
N GLU A 275 8.07 21.76 5.91
CA GLU A 275 8.56 21.60 7.28
C GLU A 275 8.60 22.93 8.03
N GLU A 276 9.00 24.02 7.37
CA GLU A 276 9.07 25.35 7.98
C GLU A 276 7.66 25.83 8.33
N LYS A 277 6.67 25.53 7.48
CA LYS A 277 5.29 25.90 7.74
C LYS A 277 4.67 25.18 8.93
N ILE A 278 5.04 23.92 9.22
CA ILE A 278 4.42 23.12 10.30
C ILE A 278 5.12 23.29 11.66
N LYS A 279 6.41 23.64 11.66
CA LYS A 279 7.31 23.61 12.82
C LYS A 279 6.75 24.21 14.11
N ASP A 280 6.10 25.36 14.00
CA ASP A 280 5.59 26.13 15.14
C ASP A 280 4.05 26.21 15.18
N LEU A 281 3.35 25.38 14.42
CA LEU A 281 1.88 25.32 14.46
C LEU A 281 1.42 24.43 15.61
N TYR A 282 0.87 25.01 16.66
CA TYR A 282 0.29 24.28 17.78
C TYR A 282 -0.72 25.14 18.55
N CYS A 283 -1.54 24.50 19.38
CA CYS A 283 -2.44 25.15 20.33
C CYS A 283 -2.15 24.64 21.75
N PRO A 284 -1.68 25.50 22.68
CA PRO A 284 -1.41 25.09 24.05
C PRO A 284 -2.63 24.49 24.76
N ASN A 285 -2.41 23.51 25.64
CA ASN A 285 -3.41 22.84 26.48
C ASN A 285 -4.58 22.23 25.68
N ALA A 286 -4.32 21.75 24.47
CA ALA A 286 -5.29 21.05 23.65
C ALA A 286 -4.83 19.64 23.29
N ILE A 287 -5.71 18.66 23.48
CA ILE A 287 -5.49 17.25 23.15
C ILE A 287 -6.31 16.90 21.92
N GLY A 288 -5.63 16.47 20.86
CA GLY A 288 -6.21 15.99 19.63
C GLY A 288 -6.25 14.47 19.50
N PHE A 289 -7.26 13.96 18.82
CA PHE A 289 -7.31 12.57 18.35
C PHE A 289 -8.10 12.46 17.04
N LEU A 290 -7.83 11.43 16.23
CA LEU A 290 -8.69 11.13 15.08
C LEU A 290 -9.96 10.41 15.53
N ALA A 291 -11.12 10.97 15.16
CA ALA A 291 -12.44 10.41 15.39
C ALA A 291 -12.93 9.68 14.12
N THR A 292 -12.14 8.71 13.64
CA THR A 292 -12.55 7.86 12.51
C THR A 292 -13.60 6.84 12.94
N GLU A 293 -14.31 6.24 11.98
CA GLU A 293 -15.29 5.19 12.29
C GLU A 293 -14.67 4.03 13.07
N GLU A 294 -13.44 3.64 12.72
CA GLU A 294 -12.71 2.57 13.42
C GLU A 294 -12.44 2.94 14.89
N ASN A 295 -11.96 4.16 15.15
CA ASN A 295 -11.70 4.63 16.52
C ASN A 295 -13.00 4.82 17.32
N LEU A 296 -14.07 5.30 16.68
CA LEU A 296 -15.36 5.49 17.33
C LEU A 296 -16.11 4.18 17.61
N ALA A 297 -15.78 3.10 16.88
CA ALA A 297 -16.30 1.76 17.11
C ALA A 297 -15.55 1.00 18.22
N ASP A 298 -14.34 1.43 18.59
CA ASP A 298 -13.55 0.83 19.67
C ASP A 298 -14.02 1.35 21.04
N GLU A 299 -14.72 0.48 21.79
CA GLU A 299 -15.25 0.80 23.12
C GLU A 299 -14.15 1.15 24.14
N ASP A 300 -12.98 0.50 24.07
CA ASP A 300 -11.84 0.77 24.96
C ASP A 300 -11.28 2.18 24.65
N PHE A 301 -11.18 2.55 23.38
CA PHE A 301 -10.75 3.90 22.96
C PHE A 301 -11.75 4.98 23.35
N VAL A 302 -13.03 4.77 23.07
CA VAL A 302 -14.11 5.70 23.46
C VAL A 302 -14.16 5.88 24.97
N GLY A 303 -13.99 4.79 25.74
CA GLY A 303 -13.89 4.83 27.20
C GLY A 303 -12.71 5.68 27.68
N TYR A 304 -11.53 5.48 27.09
CA TYR A 304 -10.34 6.26 27.40
C TYR A 304 -10.53 7.77 27.14
N ILE A 305 -11.10 8.15 26.00
CA ILE A 305 -11.36 9.57 25.70
C ILE A 305 -12.33 10.18 26.73
N LYS A 306 -13.40 9.45 27.13
CA LYS A 306 -14.33 9.93 28.18
C LYS A 306 -13.62 10.13 29.52
N GLU A 307 -12.73 9.22 29.88
CA GLU A 307 -11.96 9.34 31.11
C GLU A 307 -10.99 10.53 31.09
N LEU A 308 -10.38 10.84 29.94
CA LEU A 308 -9.59 12.06 29.77
C LEU A 308 -10.43 13.32 30.02
N MET A 309 -11.66 13.37 29.51
CA MET A 309 -12.57 14.50 29.72
C MET A 309 -12.91 14.71 31.20
N GLU A 310 -12.94 13.65 32.00
CA GLU A 310 -13.24 13.70 33.44
C GLU A 310 -12.00 14.07 34.27
N ARG A 311 -10.84 13.48 33.94
CA ARG A 311 -9.59 13.69 34.68
C ARG A 311 -8.90 15.02 34.36
N PHE A 312 -9.10 15.56 33.16
CA PHE A 312 -8.48 16.79 32.68
C PHE A 312 -9.54 17.80 32.20
N PRO A 313 -10.43 18.30 33.08
CA PRO A 313 -11.55 19.15 32.69
C PRO A 313 -11.14 20.53 32.15
N ASP A 314 -9.91 20.98 32.47
CA ASP A 314 -9.37 22.28 32.06
C ASP A 314 -8.61 22.21 30.72
N VAL A 315 -8.53 21.01 30.11
CA VAL A 315 -7.83 20.78 28.85
C VAL A 315 -8.86 20.63 27.74
N GLU A 316 -8.64 21.31 26.61
CA GLU A 316 -9.56 21.22 25.49
C GLU A 316 -9.33 19.92 24.72
N LEU A 317 -10.36 19.07 24.61
CA LEU A 317 -10.30 17.87 23.76
C LEU A 317 -10.88 18.16 22.39
N LYS A 318 -10.13 17.80 21.34
CA LYS A 318 -10.49 17.99 19.93
C LYS A 318 -10.49 16.67 19.18
N GLY A 319 -11.61 16.34 18.56
CA GLY A 319 -11.75 15.19 17.68
C GLY A 319 -11.75 15.61 16.22
N PHE A 320 -10.83 15.05 15.43
CA PHE A 320 -10.69 15.33 14.01
C PHE A 320 -11.37 14.26 13.19
N CYS A 321 -12.36 14.67 12.39
CA CYS A 321 -13.13 13.81 11.49
C CYS A 321 -12.74 14.09 10.04
N PHE A 322 -12.92 13.14 9.13
CA PHE A 322 -12.75 13.37 7.69
C PHE A 322 -14.01 13.88 7.01
N ASP A 323 -15.18 13.66 7.60
CA ASP A 323 -16.44 14.16 7.07
C ASP A 323 -17.48 14.46 8.16
N GLU A 324 -18.62 15.00 7.74
CA GLU A 324 -19.73 15.34 8.63
C GLU A 324 -20.43 14.10 9.23
N ARG A 325 -20.35 12.93 8.58
CA ARG A 325 -20.97 11.69 9.10
C ARG A 325 -20.23 11.26 10.36
N GLN A 326 -18.90 11.28 10.33
CA GLN A 326 -18.04 11.01 11.47
C GLN A 326 -18.25 12.03 12.60
N ILE A 327 -18.48 13.31 12.27
CA ILE A 327 -18.86 14.33 13.29
C ILE A 327 -20.15 13.93 13.99
N VAL A 328 -21.18 13.50 13.24
CA VAL A 328 -22.46 13.07 13.84
C VAL A 328 -22.26 11.86 14.76
N LEU A 329 -21.47 10.87 14.34
CA LEU A 329 -21.14 9.71 15.18
C LEU A 329 -20.41 10.13 16.45
N ALA A 330 -19.37 10.95 16.33
CA ALA A 330 -18.58 11.42 17.46
C ALA A 330 -19.39 12.28 18.44
N LYS A 331 -20.31 13.14 17.95
CA LYS A 331 -21.21 13.95 18.81
C LYS A 331 -22.11 13.10 19.70
N ASN A 332 -22.53 11.93 19.22
CA ASN A 332 -23.36 11.01 20.01
C ASN A 332 -22.55 10.37 21.15
N LEU A 333 -21.24 10.22 20.99
CA LEU A 333 -20.34 9.61 21.97
C LEU A 333 -19.73 10.63 22.94
N PHE A 334 -19.43 11.84 22.45
CA PHE A 334 -18.69 12.86 23.19
C PHE A 334 -19.42 14.20 23.19
N LYS A 335 -19.90 14.64 24.36
CA LYS A 335 -20.66 15.89 24.50
C LYS A 335 -19.81 17.15 24.63
N LYS A 336 -18.57 17.05 25.13
CA LYS A 336 -17.69 18.20 25.42
C LYS A 336 -16.44 18.27 24.53
N VAL A 337 -16.33 17.39 23.54
CA VAL A 337 -15.21 17.39 22.59
C VAL A 337 -15.55 18.36 21.45
N GLN A 338 -14.61 19.23 21.10
CA GLN A 338 -14.73 20.06 19.90
C GLN A 338 -14.46 19.18 18.67
N LEU A 339 -15.42 19.10 17.76
CA LEU A 339 -15.34 18.25 16.58
C LEU A 339 -15.20 19.09 15.32
N THR A 340 -14.25 18.75 14.46
CA THR A 340 -13.98 19.48 13.22
C THR A 340 -13.61 18.54 12.08
N VAL A 341 -13.96 18.94 10.86
CA VAL A 341 -13.48 18.25 9.65
C VAL A 341 -12.05 18.68 9.39
N VAL A 342 -11.11 17.74 9.46
CA VAL A 342 -9.70 17.99 9.20
C VAL A 342 -9.45 18.07 7.69
N LYS A 343 -8.71 19.10 7.27
CA LYS A 343 -8.42 19.34 5.84
C LYS A 343 -7.03 18.84 5.45
N ASP A 344 -6.08 19.14 6.32
CA ASP A 344 -4.66 18.83 6.14
C ASP A 344 -3.95 18.82 7.51
N ILE A 345 -2.70 18.39 7.54
CA ILE A 345 -1.93 18.33 8.78
C ILE A 345 -1.72 19.70 9.43
N TYR A 346 -1.72 20.80 8.65
CA TYR A 346 -1.53 22.15 9.19
C TYR A 346 -2.75 22.59 9.99
N SER A 347 -3.95 22.28 9.50
CA SER A 347 -5.22 22.55 10.18
C SER A 347 -5.34 21.73 11.47
N LEU A 348 -4.85 20.50 11.48
CA LEU A 348 -4.78 19.68 12.69
C LEU A 348 -3.76 20.24 13.69
N SER A 349 -2.54 20.53 13.22
CA SER A 349 -1.44 20.96 14.09
C SER A 349 -1.77 22.25 14.82
N ARG A 350 -2.35 23.25 14.14
CA ARG A 350 -2.76 24.54 14.75
C ARG A 350 -3.71 24.42 15.94
N GLU A 351 -4.37 23.29 16.09
CA GLU A 351 -5.45 23.12 17.05
C GLU A 351 -5.02 22.32 18.29
N ILE A 352 -3.80 21.78 18.34
CA ILE A 352 -3.39 20.82 19.38
C ILE A 352 -1.98 21.07 19.92
N GLU A 353 -1.72 20.54 21.11
CA GLU A 353 -0.39 20.39 21.71
C GLU A 353 -0.07 18.91 21.98
N PHE A 354 -1.09 18.07 22.14
CA PHE A 354 -0.93 16.63 22.32
C PHE A 354 -1.72 15.90 21.25
N PHE A 355 -1.13 14.89 20.61
CA PHE A 355 -1.83 14.04 19.65
C PHE A 355 -1.90 12.60 20.18
N ILE A 356 -3.11 12.14 20.50
CA ILE A 356 -3.36 10.75 20.88
C ILE A 356 -3.47 9.91 19.62
N TRP A 357 -2.70 8.83 19.56
CA TRP A 357 -2.65 7.95 18.41
C TRP A 357 -2.72 6.47 18.81
N THR A 358 -3.22 5.63 17.91
CA THR A 358 -3.38 4.18 18.09
C THR A 358 -2.53 3.38 17.09
N LEU A 359 -2.24 2.11 17.38
CA LEU A 359 -1.51 1.23 16.46
C LEU A 359 -2.34 0.76 15.25
N PHE A 360 -3.68 0.85 15.33
CA PHE A 360 -4.56 0.37 14.26
C PHE A 360 -4.79 1.42 13.17
N GLY A 361 -4.65 2.71 13.49
CA GLY A 361 -4.75 3.79 12.52
C GLY A 361 -3.49 3.89 11.65
N LYS A 362 -3.53 3.40 10.40
CA LYS A 362 -2.46 3.69 9.41
C LYS A 362 -2.26 5.20 9.24
N VAL A 363 -3.33 5.98 9.36
CA VAL A 363 -3.31 7.45 9.34
C VAL A 363 -2.64 7.99 10.61
N ASP A 364 -3.04 7.51 11.79
CA ASP A 364 -2.50 7.91 13.09
C ASP A 364 -0.98 7.81 13.13
N LEU A 365 -0.41 6.68 12.66
CA LEU A 365 1.03 6.47 12.58
C LEU A 365 1.74 7.49 11.67
N LYS A 366 1.15 7.82 10.51
CA LYS A 366 1.75 8.81 9.60
C LYS A 366 1.71 10.22 10.18
N ILE A 367 0.58 10.59 10.79
CA ILE A 367 0.43 11.87 11.49
C ILE A 367 1.45 11.96 12.62
N GLN A 368 1.50 10.95 13.49
CA GLN A 368 2.44 10.91 14.60
C GLN A 368 3.89 11.03 14.14
N ALA A 369 4.28 10.32 13.07
CA ALA A 369 5.64 10.40 12.53
C ALA A 369 5.99 11.80 12.02
N ILE A 370 5.04 12.49 11.37
CA ILE A 370 5.22 13.87 10.89
C ILE A 370 5.31 14.84 12.06
N LEU A 371 4.35 14.80 12.99
CA LEU A 371 4.31 15.70 14.14
C LEU A 371 5.58 15.55 14.99
N THR A 372 5.97 14.32 15.31
CA THR A 372 7.20 14.02 16.08
C THR A 372 8.43 14.62 15.39
N ARG A 373 8.61 14.38 14.08
CA ARG A 373 9.83 14.79 13.37
C ARG A 373 9.90 16.26 12.99
N LYS A 374 8.75 16.89 12.76
CA LYS A 374 8.66 18.19 12.08
C LYS A 374 8.06 19.28 12.96
N ASN A 375 7.56 18.99 14.16
CA ASN A 375 6.99 19.97 15.08
C ASN A 375 7.51 19.73 16.50
N ASP A 376 8.24 20.73 17.03
CA ASP A 376 8.91 20.60 18.33
C ASP A 376 7.99 20.91 19.54
N HIS A 377 6.72 21.28 19.29
CA HIS A 377 5.77 21.66 20.33
C HIS A 377 4.69 20.62 20.57
N ILE A 378 4.38 19.79 19.57
CA ILE A 378 3.34 18.77 19.65
C ILE A 378 3.92 17.43 20.13
N LEU A 379 3.40 16.92 21.24
CA LEU A 379 3.76 15.61 21.76
C LEU A 379 2.79 14.53 21.27
N GLY A 380 3.30 13.55 20.53
CA GLY A 380 2.54 12.33 20.21
C GLY A 380 2.46 11.39 21.40
N MET A 381 1.25 11.04 21.83
CA MET A 381 0.99 10.12 22.94
C MET A 381 0.34 8.84 22.44
N PHE A 382 1.05 7.72 22.64
CA PHE A 382 0.53 6.42 22.26
C PHE A 382 -0.56 5.98 23.24
N CYS A 383 -1.67 5.46 22.71
CA CYS A 383 -2.73 4.90 23.52
C CYS A 383 -2.49 3.39 23.76
N HIS A 384 -2.17 3.02 25.00
CA HIS A 384 -1.75 1.65 25.36
C HIS A 384 -2.91 0.66 25.57
N LEU A 385 -3.92 0.73 24.69
CA LEU A 385 -5.12 -0.11 24.74
C LEU A 385 -4.98 -1.43 23.98
N ASN A 386 -4.06 -1.47 23.01
CA ASN A 386 -4.02 -2.49 21.96
C ASN A 386 -2.73 -3.28 21.95
N GLU A 387 -2.81 -4.57 21.61
CA GLU A 387 -1.65 -5.44 21.48
C GLU A 387 -0.72 -4.97 20.35
N PRO A 388 0.60 -5.22 20.46
CA PRO A 388 1.29 -5.97 21.52
C PRO A 388 1.55 -5.15 22.80
N LEU A 389 1.25 -3.85 22.78
CA LEU A 389 1.56 -2.91 23.86
C LEU A 389 0.37 -2.61 24.78
N LYS A 390 -0.60 -3.53 24.84
CA LYS A 390 -1.75 -3.40 25.75
C LYS A 390 -1.23 -3.39 27.18
N ALA A 391 -1.54 -2.33 27.92
CA ALA A 391 -1.05 -2.09 29.27
C ALA A 391 -2.14 -2.23 30.35
N LYS A 392 -3.40 -2.50 29.94
CA LYS A 392 -4.53 -2.64 30.86
C LYS A 392 -4.26 -3.80 31.83
N ASN A 393 -4.39 -3.53 33.14
CA ASN A 393 -4.22 -4.49 34.23
C ASN A 393 -2.82 -5.12 34.41
N ILE A 394 -1.76 -4.56 33.81
CA ILE A 394 -0.39 -5.00 34.07
C ILE A 394 0.42 -3.90 34.76
N THR A 395 1.46 -4.31 35.46
CA THR A 395 2.44 -3.42 36.10
C THR A 395 3.44 -2.87 35.08
N LEU A 396 4.14 -1.78 35.42
CA LEU A 396 5.25 -1.29 34.58
C LEU A 396 6.33 -2.35 34.39
N ARG A 397 6.60 -3.18 35.41
CA ARG A 397 7.56 -4.29 35.30
C ARG A 397 7.15 -5.30 34.23
N GLU A 398 5.89 -5.72 34.20
CA GLU A 398 5.38 -6.64 33.17
C GLU A 398 5.38 -5.99 31.79
N TYR A 399 5.07 -4.70 31.72
CA TYR A 399 5.15 -3.95 30.46
C TYR A 399 6.59 -3.84 29.93
N GLU A 400 7.60 -3.75 30.81
CA GLU A 400 9.01 -3.80 30.40
C GLU A 400 9.39 -5.13 29.74
N GLU A 401 8.86 -6.25 30.20
CA GLU A 401 9.11 -7.55 29.54
C GLU A 401 8.55 -7.57 28.12
N LYS A 402 7.35 -7.00 27.90
CA LYS A 402 6.80 -6.81 26.54
C LYS A 402 7.72 -5.94 25.67
N LEU A 403 8.26 -4.84 26.20
CA LEU A 403 9.19 -3.98 25.45
C LEU A 403 10.50 -4.71 25.10
N LYS A 404 11.00 -5.59 25.98
CA LYS A 404 12.18 -6.42 25.70
C LYS A 404 11.90 -7.42 24.58
N GLU A 405 10.77 -8.12 24.62
CA GLU A 405 10.35 -9.06 23.57
C GLU A 405 10.23 -8.38 22.20
N LEU A 406 9.78 -7.12 22.19
CA LEU A 406 9.68 -6.29 20.99
C LEU A 406 11.00 -5.64 20.58
N ASN A 407 12.13 -5.97 21.24
CA ASN A 407 13.46 -5.42 20.96
C ASN A 407 13.49 -3.88 20.98
N TYR A 408 12.72 -3.26 21.89
CA TYR A 408 12.62 -1.82 21.97
C TYR A 408 13.99 -1.16 22.17
N ILE A 409 14.18 0.02 21.58
CA ILE A 409 15.49 0.67 21.41
C ILE A 409 16.24 0.92 22.73
N THR A 410 15.55 1.10 23.87
CA THR A 410 16.21 1.22 25.18
C THR A 410 16.94 -0.05 25.60
N TYR A 411 16.52 -1.23 25.10
CA TYR A 411 17.15 -2.51 25.39
C TYR A 411 18.20 -2.91 24.34
N THR A 412 17.99 -2.52 23.08
CA THR A 412 18.88 -2.90 21.98
C THR A 412 19.98 -1.87 21.71
N ASN A 413 19.70 -0.58 21.86
CA ASN A 413 20.65 0.51 21.59
C ASN A 413 20.35 1.78 22.43
N PRO A 414 20.51 1.74 23.76
CA PRO A 414 20.20 2.87 24.64
C PRO A 414 21.07 4.11 24.37
N THR A 415 22.28 3.95 23.83
CA THR A 415 23.16 5.08 23.49
C THR A 415 22.62 5.93 22.35
N LYS A 416 21.83 5.35 21.43
CA LYS A 416 21.12 6.10 20.39
C LYS A 416 20.08 7.08 20.98
N LEU A 417 19.59 6.79 22.18
CA LEU A 417 18.70 7.69 22.93
C LEU A 417 19.47 8.66 23.86
N GLY A 418 20.80 8.65 23.81
CA GLY A 418 21.65 9.50 24.63
C GLY A 418 21.94 8.95 26.03
N PHE A 419 21.57 7.70 26.34
CA PHE A 419 21.87 7.10 27.63
C PHE A 419 23.27 6.48 27.66
N THR A 420 24.03 6.76 28.72
CA THR A 420 25.37 6.16 28.92
C THR A 420 25.28 4.76 29.51
N SER A 421 26.33 3.96 29.34
CA SER A 421 26.43 2.64 29.99
C SER A 421 26.37 2.72 31.52
N GLU A 422 26.85 3.83 32.10
CA GLU A 422 26.75 4.08 33.53
C GLU A 422 25.29 4.24 33.97
N GLN A 423 24.49 5.02 33.22
CA GLN A 423 23.07 5.20 33.49
C GLN A 423 22.29 3.90 33.31
N THR A 424 22.56 3.13 32.24
CA THR A 424 21.88 1.85 32.02
C THR A 424 22.17 0.87 33.15
N ASN A 425 23.42 0.82 33.63
CA ASN A 425 23.82 -0.06 34.73
C ASN A 425 23.21 0.40 36.07
N LYS A 426 23.23 1.72 36.35
CA LYS A 426 22.60 2.33 37.54
C LYS A 426 21.14 1.92 37.67
N TYR A 427 20.42 1.85 36.56
CA TYR A 427 18.99 1.53 36.51
C TYR A 427 18.67 0.08 36.18
N GLY A 428 19.67 -0.82 36.22
CA GLY A 428 19.45 -2.25 35.99
C GLY A 428 18.79 -2.55 34.64
N HIS A 429 19.08 -1.75 33.61
CA HIS A 429 18.47 -1.82 32.29
C HIS A 429 16.94 -1.65 32.25
N SER A 430 16.30 -1.12 33.30
CA SER A 430 14.86 -0.80 33.27
C SER A 430 14.57 0.38 32.34
N HIS A 431 13.66 0.19 31.38
CA HIS A 431 13.23 1.24 30.47
C HIS A 431 12.66 2.44 31.24
N HIS A 432 11.71 2.20 32.14
CA HIS A 432 11.03 3.31 32.81
C HIS A 432 11.98 4.05 33.76
N LEU A 433 12.79 3.33 34.54
CA LEU A 433 13.76 4.00 35.43
C LEU A 433 14.78 4.81 34.62
N LEU A 434 15.28 4.25 33.51
CA LEU A 434 16.23 4.95 32.65
C LEU A 434 15.63 6.21 32.02
N VAL A 435 14.38 6.13 31.54
CA VAL A 435 13.72 7.23 30.84
C VAL A 435 13.21 8.31 31.80
N PHE A 436 12.58 7.95 32.92
CA PHE A 436 11.89 8.97 33.72
C PHE A 436 12.58 9.30 35.05
N ASN A 437 13.42 8.44 35.64
CA ASN A 437 13.82 8.63 37.03
C ASN A 437 14.75 9.84 37.25
N ASP A 438 15.76 10.04 36.39
CA ASP A 438 16.66 11.22 36.49
C ASP A 438 15.87 12.53 36.31
N ILE A 439 15.01 12.61 35.29
CA ILE A 439 14.22 13.83 35.02
C ILE A 439 13.16 14.07 36.10
N PHE A 440 12.56 13.02 36.66
CA PHE A 440 11.61 13.15 37.77
C PHE A 440 12.30 13.68 39.03
N GLN A 441 13.54 13.25 39.32
CA GLN A 441 14.32 13.81 40.43
C GLN A 441 14.63 15.30 40.22
N ILE A 442 15.07 15.68 39.01
CA ILE A 442 15.35 17.09 38.66
C ILE A 442 14.10 17.95 38.83
N LEU A 443 12.94 17.43 38.43
CA LEU A 443 11.66 18.15 38.47
C LEU A 443 10.88 17.94 39.78
N THR A 444 11.46 17.25 40.76
CA THR A 444 10.85 16.94 42.06
C THR A 444 9.50 16.19 41.97
N PHE A 445 9.34 15.36 40.95
CA PHE A 445 8.19 14.45 40.82
C PHE A 445 8.37 13.19 41.68
N LYS A 446 7.27 12.49 41.93
CA LYS A 446 7.29 11.22 42.66
C LYS A 446 8.10 10.20 41.87
N SER A 447 9.02 9.50 42.53
CA SER A 447 9.80 8.42 41.92
C SER A 447 8.90 7.34 41.30
N ILE A 448 9.39 6.70 40.25
CA ILE A 448 8.67 5.63 39.56
C ILE A 448 8.55 4.40 40.48
N ASP A 449 7.34 3.88 40.60
CA ASP A 449 7.09 2.57 41.20
C ASP A 449 6.83 1.56 40.07
N LEU A 450 7.74 0.59 39.90
CA LEU A 450 7.60 -0.42 38.84
C LEU A 450 6.40 -1.37 39.05
N ASN A 451 5.81 -1.39 40.25
CA ASN A 451 4.62 -2.18 40.56
C ASN A 451 3.32 -1.39 40.31
N GLN A 452 3.40 -0.11 39.95
CA GLN A 452 2.20 0.65 39.59
C GLN A 452 1.64 0.19 38.24
N ASN A 453 0.36 0.46 38.03
CA ASN A 453 -0.33 0.09 36.80
C ASN A 453 0.26 0.83 35.59
N ALA A 454 0.62 0.08 34.55
CA ALA A 454 1.26 0.63 33.35
C ALA A 454 0.30 1.49 32.52
N PHE A 455 -0.97 1.10 32.42
CA PHE A 455 -1.97 1.88 31.70
C PHE A 455 -2.20 3.24 32.34
N GLU A 456 -2.36 3.28 33.67
CA GLU A 456 -2.49 4.53 34.43
C GLU A 456 -1.29 5.44 34.25
N PHE A 457 -0.08 4.87 34.36
CA PHE A 457 1.14 5.64 34.24
C PHE A 457 1.28 6.27 32.85
N HIS A 458 1.19 5.46 31.79
CA HIS A 458 1.45 5.93 30.43
C HIS A 458 0.36 6.83 29.85
N ASN A 459 -0.91 6.55 30.14
CA ASN A 459 -2.03 7.29 29.55
C ASN A 459 -2.45 8.52 30.38
N PHE A 460 -2.24 8.52 31.69
CA PHE A 460 -2.71 9.61 32.56
C PHE A 460 -1.61 10.30 33.36
N ASP A 461 -0.71 9.58 34.03
CA ASP A 461 0.32 10.24 34.85
C ASP A 461 1.31 11.02 33.99
N ILE A 462 1.80 10.45 32.88
CA ILE A 462 2.67 11.16 31.93
C ILE A 462 1.99 12.44 31.44
N LEU A 463 0.73 12.34 31.00
CA LEU A 463 -0.05 13.48 30.52
C LEU A 463 -0.16 14.58 31.60
N LYS A 464 -0.46 14.19 32.84
CA LYS A 464 -0.52 15.11 34.00
C LYS A 464 0.81 15.81 34.26
N TYR A 465 1.95 15.14 34.09
CA TYR A 465 3.26 15.75 34.27
C TYR A 465 3.62 16.70 33.13
N VAL A 466 3.36 16.33 31.88
CA VAL A 466 3.69 17.19 30.72
C VAL A 466 2.84 18.45 30.67
N LEU A 467 1.55 18.36 31.03
CA LEU A 467 0.67 19.54 31.13
C LEU A 467 1.15 20.54 32.18
N LYS A 468 1.82 20.08 33.23
CA LYS A 468 2.32 20.94 34.32
C LYS A 468 3.74 21.44 34.10
N ASN A 469 4.51 20.82 33.20
CA ASN A 469 5.94 21.08 33.10
C ASN A 469 6.45 20.96 31.66
N ASN A 470 6.71 22.13 31.06
CA ASN A 470 7.27 22.22 29.70
C ASN A 470 8.67 21.60 29.58
N THR A 471 9.49 21.61 30.64
CA THR A 471 10.80 20.95 30.62
C THR A 471 10.65 19.45 30.43
N PHE A 472 9.70 18.82 31.13
CA PHE A 472 9.40 17.40 30.96
C PHE A 472 8.84 17.09 29.56
N LYS A 473 7.92 17.92 29.06
CA LYS A 473 7.39 17.78 27.69
C LYS A 473 8.52 17.81 26.65
N ASN A 474 9.39 18.82 26.71
CA ASN A 474 10.50 18.98 25.78
C ASN A 474 11.51 17.83 25.90
N TYR A 475 11.69 17.27 27.10
CA TYR A 475 12.50 16.07 27.30
C TYR A 475 11.92 14.87 26.54
N LEU A 476 10.61 14.62 26.64
CA LEU A 476 9.95 13.52 25.92
C LEU A 476 9.95 13.71 24.41
N ILE A 477 9.69 14.92 23.91
CA ILE A 477 9.74 15.23 22.47
C ILE A 477 11.14 14.88 21.91
N ARG A 478 12.20 15.33 22.57
CA ARG A 478 13.59 15.01 22.16
C ARG A 478 13.87 13.52 22.17
N LEU A 479 13.41 12.82 23.20
CA LEU A 479 13.60 11.37 23.33
C LEU A 479 12.90 10.63 22.18
N TYR A 480 11.63 10.97 21.88
CA TYR A 480 10.89 10.36 20.78
C TYR A 480 11.50 10.69 19.41
N ASN A 481 12.04 11.90 19.23
CA ASN A 481 12.76 12.27 18.02
C ASN A 481 14.02 11.41 17.82
N ALA A 482 14.70 11.03 18.89
CA ALA A 482 15.85 10.14 18.83
C ALA A 482 15.49 8.67 18.51
N THR A 483 14.27 8.23 18.82
CA THR A 483 13.79 6.88 18.46
C THR A 483 13.49 6.73 16.96
N THR A 484 13.18 7.83 16.27
CA THR A 484 12.67 7.81 14.88
C THR A 484 13.68 8.27 13.82
N LYS A 485 14.80 8.90 14.23
CA LYS A 485 16.02 9.09 13.42
C LYS A 485 16.87 7.83 13.54
#